data_AF-A0A9D6J4I7-F1
#
_entry.id   AF-A0A9D6J4I7-F1
#
_cell.length_a   1.000
_cell.length_b   1.000
_cell.length_c   1.000
_cell.angle_alpha   90.00
_cell.angle_beta   90.00
_cell.angle_gamma   90.00
#
_symmetry.space_group_name_H-M   'P 1'
#
loop_
_entity.id
_entity.type
_entity.pdbx_description
1 polymer ?
#
loop_
_entity_poly.entity_id
_entity_poly.type
_entity_poly.pdbx_seq_one_letter_code
_entity_poly.pdbx_strand_id
1 'polypeptide(L)'
;MEGIFRDLLFINKKGFISIVAFIILLILGIFGIGYWSASRLATDMIVKESHRIKARNLAQAGIEKVLINIVNQYRLGNTDMTYPPGKEKATAKEYSVDYGDGKYWVESVSPYSPPKSGKTLQNSPYFKNKIRIGTYDVWNIVAMGEVPNSNTTARVETLVKVIKLTTQY
;
A
#
# COMPACT_ATOMS: atom_id res chain seq x y z
N MET A 1 28.78 51.19 18.79
CA MET A 1 28.46 49.82 19.23
C MET A 1 29.36 49.33 20.38
N GLU A 2 30.13 50.20 21.05
CA GLU A 2 31.01 49.81 22.18
C GLU A 2 30.42 50.11 23.57
N GLY A 3 29.39 50.97 23.68
CA GLY A 3 28.81 51.38 24.96
C GLY A 3 27.95 50.31 25.65
N ILE A 4 27.19 49.53 24.89
CA ILE A 4 26.28 48.49 25.44
C ILE A 4 27.09 47.36 26.12
N PHE A 5 28.29 47.06 25.62
CA PHE A 5 29.19 46.06 26.22
C PHE A 5 29.87 46.56 27.50
N ARG A 6 30.06 47.88 27.65
CA ARG A 6 30.66 48.48 28.85
C ARG A 6 29.68 48.55 30.02
N ASP A 7 28.40 48.77 29.76
CA ASP A 7 27.37 48.79 30.82
C ASP A 7 27.05 47.39 31.37
N LEU A 8 27.27 46.32 30.59
CA LEU A 8 27.17 44.94 31.10
C LEU A 8 28.31 44.56 32.07
N LEU A 9 29.44 45.27 32.06
CA LEU A 9 30.60 45.01 32.90
C LEU A 9 30.48 45.57 34.33
N PHE A 10 29.51 46.44 34.60
CA PHE A 10 29.22 46.99 35.94
C PHE A 10 28.21 46.17 36.75
N ILE A 11 27.68 45.08 36.17
CA ILE A 11 26.85 44.13 36.89
C ILE A 11 27.78 43.19 37.67
N ASN A 12 27.62 43.15 38.99
CA ASN A 12 28.31 42.25 39.93
C ASN A 12 28.55 40.87 39.28
N LYS A 13 29.78 40.31 39.31
CA LYS A 13 30.19 39.11 38.52
C LYS A 13 29.17 37.95 38.54
N LYS A 14 28.44 37.79 39.66
CA LYS A 14 27.36 36.81 39.84
C LYS A 14 26.15 37.05 38.92
N GLY A 15 25.76 38.31 38.71
CA GLY A 15 24.66 38.71 37.82
C GLY A 15 24.99 38.46 36.34
N PHE A 16 26.21 38.77 35.90
CA PHE A 16 26.66 38.47 34.54
C PHE A 16 26.61 36.96 34.24
N ILE A 17 27.13 36.13 35.15
CA ILE A 17 27.09 34.67 35.03
C ILE A 17 25.65 34.15 34.97
N SER A 18 24.73 34.71 35.77
CA SER A 18 23.33 34.30 35.76
C SER A 18 22.62 34.60 34.43
N ILE A 19 22.91 35.76 33.82
CA ILE A 19 22.34 36.16 32.54
C ILE A 19 22.88 35.27 31.41
N VAL A 20 24.19 35.01 31.40
CA VAL A 20 24.81 34.12 30.40
C VAL A 20 24.28 32.69 30.54
N ALA A 21 24.16 32.17 31.76
CA ALA A 21 23.58 30.85 32.01
C ALA A 21 22.12 30.78 31.56
N PHE A 22 21.33 31.82 31.81
CA PHE A 22 19.95 31.91 31.36
C PHE A 22 19.84 31.91 29.83
N ILE A 23 20.69 32.68 29.14
CA ILE A 23 20.73 32.71 27.67
C ILE A 23 21.10 31.33 27.10
N ILE A 24 22.10 30.65 27.68
CA ILE A 24 22.50 29.30 27.25
C ILE A 24 21.35 28.30 27.47
N LEU A 25 20.69 28.34 28.62
CA LEU A 25 19.53 27.48 28.90
C LEU A 25 18.36 27.75 27.95
N LEU A 26 18.12 29.01 27.61
CA LEU A 26 17.08 29.40 26.66
C LEU A 26 17.39 28.90 25.25
N ILE A 27 18.64 29.00 24.81
CA ILE A 27 19.10 28.44 23.53
C ILE A 27 18.90 26.92 23.51
N LEU A 28 19.36 26.22 24.56
CA LEU A 28 19.18 24.77 24.68
C LEU A 28 17.71 24.36 24.70
N GLY A 29 16.85 25.14 25.37
CA GLY A 29 15.41 24.93 25.38
C GLY A 29 14.78 25.03 23.99
N ILE A 30 15.12 26.08 23.23
CA ILE A 30 14.63 26.28 21.86
C ILE A 30 15.11 25.13 20.96
N PHE A 31 16.39 24.76 21.02
CA PHE A 31 16.92 23.65 20.23
C PHE A 31 16.30 22.30 20.64
N GLY A 32 16.08 22.06 21.93
CA GLY A 32 15.44 20.85 22.43
C GLY A 32 14.01 20.69 21.93
N ILE A 33 13.21 21.76 22.00
CA ILE A 33 11.82 21.77 21.48
C ILE A 33 11.83 21.61 19.95
N GLY A 34 12.72 22.31 19.25
CA GLY A 34 12.87 22.21 17.80
C GLY A 34 13.22 20.79 17.35
N TYR A 35 14.20 20.16 18.01
CA TYR A 35 14.60 18.78 17.74
C TYR A 35 13.46 17.79 18.03
N TRP A 36 12.79 17.93 19.17
CA TRP A 36 11.68 17.06 19.53
C TRP A 36 10.52 17.15 18.53
N SER A 37 10.16 18.37 18.11
CA SER A 37 9.14 18.62 17.09
C SER A 37 9.52 18.00 15.74
N ALA A 38 10.76 18.24 15.27
CA ALA A 38 11.26 17.67 14.02
C ALA A 38 11.28 16.14 14.04
N SER A 39 11.72 15.54 15.16
CA SER A 39 11.74 14.09 15.35
C SER A 39 10.35 13.48 15.31
N ARG A 40 9.34 14.16 15.87
CA ARG A 40 7.95 13.70 15.85
C ARG A 40 7.38 13.74 14.43
N LEU A 41 7.59 14.83 13.70
CA LEU A 41 7.17 14.97 12.31
C LEU A 41 7.77 13.88 11.41
N ALA A 42 9.05 13.58 11.57
CA ALA A 42 9.72 12.51 10.85
C ALA A 42 9.11 11.13 11.16
N THR A 43 8.83 10.86 12.43
CA THR A 43 8.22 9.60 12.88
C THR A 43 6.81 9.43 12.30
N ASP A 44 5.99 10.47 12.32
CA ASP A 44 4.62 10.43 11.78
C ASP A 44 4.62 10.14 10.27
N MET A 45 5.58 10.70 9.52
CA MET A 45 5.73 10.42 8.09
C MET A 45 6.11 8.95 7.84
N ILE A 46 7.04 8.39 8.62
CA ILE A 46 7.45 6.99 8.52
C ILE A 46 6.27 6.06 8.83
N VAL A 47 5.50 6.36 9.87
CA VAL A 47 4.32 5.56 10.24
C VAL A 47 3.29 5.56 9.11
N LYS A 48 3.01 6.73 8.49
CA LYS A 48 2.10 6.80 7.34
C LYS A 48 2.57 5.96 6.16
N GLU A 49 3.86 6.00 5.83
CA GLU A 49 4.38 5.17 4.74
C GLU A 49 4.37 3.68 5.08
N SER A 50 4.66 3.31 6.32
CA SER A 50 4.53 1.92 6.77
C SER A 50 3.11 1.40 6.60
N HIS A 51 2.09 2.21 6.92
CA HIS A 51 0.70 1.84 6.75
C HIS A 51 0.27 1.77 5.27
N ARG A 52 0.85 2.60 4.39
CA ARG A 52 0.64 2.50 2.94
C ARG A 52 1.19 1.19 2.38
N ILE A 53 2.39 0.80 2.78
CA ILE A 53 2.99 -0.49 2.40
C ILE A 53 2.14 -1.64 2.92
N LYS A 54 1.72 -1.57 4.20
CA LYS A 54 0.83 -2.57 4.80
C LYS A 54 -0.48 -2.72 4.03
N ALA A 55 -1.14 -1.62 3.66
CA ALA A 55 -2.36 -1.64 2.86
C ALA A 55 -2.15 -2.31 1.49
N ARG A 56 -1.00 -2.05 0.83
CA ARG A 56 -0.66 -2.73 -0.45
C ARG A 56 -0.45 -4.24 -0.27
N ASN A 57 0.24 -4.65 0.79
CA ASN A 57 0.47 -6.06 1.08
C ASN A 57 -0.85 -6.79 1.38
N LEU A 58 -1.77 -6.15 2.11
CA LEU A 58 -3.12 -6.67 2.34
C LEU A 58 -3.89 -6.86 1.02
N ALA A 59 -3.84 -5.87 0.11
CA ALA A 59 -4.45 -6.01 -1.21
C ALA A 59 -3.81 -7.16 -2.02
N GLN A 60 -2.48 -7.32 -1.94
CA GLN A 60 -1.77 -8.41 -2.59
C GLN A 60 -2.18 -9.79 -2.05
N ALA A 61 -2.38 -9.93 -0.74
CA ALA A 61 -2.89 -11.17 -0.15
C ALA A 61 -4.28 -11.54 -0.72
N GLY A 62 -5.14 -10.55 -0.96
CA GLY A 62 -6.41 -10.75 -1.66
C GLY A 62 -6.23 -11.29 -3.08
N ILE A 63 -5.27 -10.76 -3.83
CA ILE A 63 -4.93 -11.24 -5.18
C ILE A 63 -4.43 -12.69 -5.15
N GLU A 64 -3.55 -13.03 -4.22
CA GLU A 64 -3.01 -14.39 -4.08
C GLU A 64 -4.12 -15.41 -3.76
N LYS A 65 -5.08 -15.02 -2.91
CA LYS A 65 -6.26 -15.86 -2.64
C LYS A 65 -7.10 -16.12 -3.89
N VAL A 66 -7.31 -15.09 -4.71
CA VAL A 66 -8.00 -15.23 -6.00
C VAL A 66 -7.21 -16.14 -6.94
N LEU A 67 -5.87 -16.02 -6.99
CA LEU A 67 -5.03 -16.86 -7.84
C LEU A 67 -5.16 -18.35 -7.47
N ILE A 68 -5.17 -18.67 -6.18
CA ILE A 68 -5.40 -20.05 -5.70
C ILE A 68 -6.77 -20.55 -6.15
N ASN A 69 -7.81 -19.73 -6.00
CA ASN A 69 -9.15 -20.12 -6.45
C ASN A 69 -9.18 -20.31 -7.98
N ILE A 70 -8.55 -19.43 -8.75
CA ILE A 70 -8.45 -19.57 -10.21
C ILE A 70 -7.86 -20.93 -10.57
N VAL A 71 -6.71 -21.28 -9.99
CA VAL A 71 -6.05 -22.57 -10.25
C VAL A 71 -6.97 -23.75 -9.90
N ASN A 72 -7.68 -23.68 -8.77
CA ASN A 72 -8.59 -24.73 -8.35
C ASN A 72 -9.80 -24.87 -9.28
N GLN A 73 -10.43 -23.77 -9.68
CA GLN A 73 -11.57 -23.78 -10.60
C GLN A 73 -11.17 -24.33 -11.98
N TYR A 74 -10.02 -23.92 -12.51
CA TYR A 74 -9.49 -24.47 -13.77
C TYR A 74 -9.20 -25.98 -13.68
N ARG A 75 -8.71 -26.47 -12.52
CA ARG A 75 -8.53 -27.91 -12.27
C ARG A 75 -9.84 -28.68 -12.24
N LEU A 76 -10.90 -28.06 -11.72
CA LEU A 76 -12.25 -28.62 -11.67
C LEU A 76 -13.00 -28.50 -13.01
N GLY A 77 -12.39 -27.92 -14.04
CA GLY A 77 -13.00 -27.71 -15.36
C GLY A 77 -13.96 -26.52 -15.42
N ASN A 78 -14.11 -25.75 -14.34
CA ASN A 78 -14.89 -24.53 -14.35
C ASN A 78 -14.04 -23.37 -14.88
N THR A 79 -14.48 -22.74 -15.98
CA THR A 79 -13.77 -21.64 -16.63
C THR A 79 -14.44 -20.28 -16.45
N ASP A 80 -15.63 -20.23 -15.86
CA ASP A 80 -16.28 -18.95 -15.52
C ASP A 80 -16.12 -18.67 -14.02
N MET A 81 -15.41 -17.59 -13.73
CA MET A 81 -15.05 -17.15 -12.38
C MET A 81 -15.39 -15.69 -12.18
N THR A 82 -16.35 -15.19 -12.97
CA THR A 82 -16.75 -13.80 -12.93
C THR A 82 -17.31 -13.46 -11.55
N TYR A 83 -16.57 -12.65 -10.81
CA TYR A 83 -17.01 -12.13 -9.51
C TYR A 83 -17.52 -10.70 -9.70
N PRO A 84 -18.81 -10.44 -9.45
CA PRO A 84 -19.41 -9.14 -9.70
C PRO A 84 -18.81 -8.08 -8.76
N PRO A 85 -18.62 -6.83 -9.23
CA PRO A 85 -18.10 -5.77 -8.40
C PRO A 85 -19.05 -5.42 -7.26
N GLY A 86 -18.53 -5.37 -6.03
CA GLY A 86 -19.24 -4.76 -4.89
C GLY A 86 -19.06 -5.47 -3.54
N LYS A 87 -19.03 -4.67 -2.47
CA LYS A 87 -18.90 -5.12 -1.07
C LYS A 87 -20.13 -5.89 -0.54
N GLU A 88 -21.30 -5.76 -1.16
CA GLU A 88 -22.59 -6.13 -0.54
C GLU A 88 -23.20 -7.46 -0.99
N LYS A 89 -22.73 -8.11 -2.07
CA LYS A 89 -23.38 -9.32 -2.59
C LYS A 89 -22.81 -10.61 -2.00
N ALA A 90 -23.33 -10.97 -0.81
CA ALA A 90 -23.58 -12.30 -0.22
C ALA A 90 -22.53 -13.44 -0.26
N THR A 91 -21.35 -13.26 -0.85
CA THR A 91 -20.21 -14.21 -0.80
C THR A 91 -18.94 -13.54 -0.30
N ALA A 92 -19.05 -12.29 0.18
CA ALA A 92 -17.96 -11.44 0.63
C ALA A 92 -17.05 -12.07 1.70
N LYS A 93 -17.53 -13.07 2.47
CA LYS A 93 -16.69 -13.77 3.46
C LYS A 93 -15.55 -14.58 2.85
N GLU A 94 -15.65 -15.04 1.61
CA GLU A 94 -14.56 -15.83 0.99
C GLU A 94 -13.40 -14.95 0.52
N TYR A 95 -13.67 -13.72 0.04
CA TYR A 95 -12.63 -12.84 -0.51
C TYR A 95 -12.35 -11.60 0.32
N SER A 96 -12.93 -11.51 1.52
CA SER A 96 -12.57 -10.51 2.52
C SER A 96 -12.07 -11.18 3.79
N VAL A 97 -11.02 -10.61 4.36
CA VAL A 97 -10.51 -11.03 5.67
C VAL A 97 -10.17 -9.77 6.45
N ASP A 98 -10.56 -9.78 7.73
CA ASP A 98 -10.22 -8.77 8.71
C ASP A 98 -9.22 -9.38 9.71
N TYR A 99 -8.05 -8.76 9.83
CA TYR A 99 -6.97 -9.17 10.72
C TYR A 99 -6.93 -8.33 12.01
N GLY A 100 -7.93 -7.46 12.23
CA GLY A 100 -8.02 -6.54 13.37
C GLY A 100 -7.10 -5.32 13.26
N ASP A 101 -5.93 -5.48 12.66
CA ASP A 101 -4.95 -4.42 12.40
C ASP A 101 -4.96 -3.91 10.94
N GLY A 102 -5.88 -4.44 10.14
CA GLY A 102 -6.04 -4.21 8.71
C GLY A 102 -7.02 -5.20 8.10
N LYS A 103 -7.63 -4.83 6.98
CA LYS A 103 -8.56 -5.68 6.24
C LYS A 103 -8.27 -5.61 4.74
N TYR A 104 -8.58 -6.69 4.03
CA TYR A 104 -8.62 -6.67 2.57
C TYR A 104 -9.95 -7.18 2.05
N TRP A 105 -10.30 -6.79 0.83
CA TRP A 105 -11.38 -7.39 0.06
C TRP A 105 -11.06 -7.35 -1.43
N VAL A 106 -11.54 -8.35 -2.16
CA VAL A 106 -11.50 -8.35 -3.62
C VAL A 106 -12.69 -7.55 -4.14
N GLU A 107 -12.43 -6.52 -4.94
CA GLU A 107 -13.49 -5.73 -5.57
C GLU A 107 -14.11 -6.47 -6.74
N SER A 108 -13.30 -7.00 -7.66
CA SER A 108 -13.79 -7.67 -8.86
C SER A 108 -12.80 -8.68 -9.41
N VAL A 109 -13.34 -9.72 -10.01
CA VAL A 109 -12.60 -10.68 -10.85
C VAL A 109 -13.38 -10.79 -12.16
N SER A 110 -12.81 -10.30 -13.24
CA SER A 110 -13.51 -10.26 -14.53
C SER A 110 -12.59 -10.63 -15.69
N PRO A 111 -13.13 -11.13 -16.80
CA PRO A 111 -12.33 -11.36 -18.00
C PRO A 111 -11.74 -10.05 -18.51
N TYR A 112 -10.45 -10.03 -18.80
CA TYR A 112 -9.79 -8.82 -19.32
C TYR A 112 -10.23 -8.55 -20.75
N SER A 113 -10.63 -7.30 -21.01
CA SER A 113 -10.96 -6.79 -22.34
C SER A 113 -9.98 -5.66 -22.67
N PRO A 114 -9.14 -5.80 -23.72
CA PRO A 114 -8.20 -4.76 -24.11
C PRO A 114 -8.96 -3.48 -24.47
N PRO A 115 -8.43 -2.30 -24.07
CA PRO A 115 -9.00 -1.03 -24.51
C PRO A 115 -9.08 -1.03 -26.03
N LYS A 116 -10.26 -0.74 -26.60
CA LYS A 116 -10.57 -0.67 -28.04
C LYS A 116 -10.85 -2.00 -28.77
N SER A 117 -10.65 -3.17 -28.16
CA SER A 117 -10.86 -4.45 -28.87
C SER A 117 -12.29 -4.99 -28.75
N GLY A 118 -13.06 -4.60 -27.73
CA GLY A 118 -14.41 -5.11 -27.46
C GLY A 118 -14.51 -6.62 -27.17
N LYS A 119 -13.43 -7.37 -27.39
CA LYS A 119 -13.33 -8.82 -27.21
C LYS A 119 -12.61 -9.11 -25.90
N THR A 120 -13.23 -9.95 -25.08
CA THR A 120 -12.56 -10.51 -23.91
C THR A 120 -11.46 -11.47 -24.36
N LEU A 121 -10.31 -11.43 -23.68
CA LEU A 121 -9.22 -12.39 -23.91
C LEU A 121 -9.54 -13.70 -23.18
N GLN A 122 -10.66 -14.33 -23.55
CA GLN A 122 -11.00 -15.68 -23.13
C GLN A 122 -10.87 -16.65 -24.31
N ASN A 123 -10.35 -17.83 -24.01
CA ASN A 123 -10.07 -18.93 -24.92
C ASN A 123 -9.27 -18.51 -26.17
N SER A 124 -8.39 -17.52 -26.01
CA SER A 124 -7.59 -16.98 -27.09
C SER A 124 -6.47 -17.96 -27.47
N PRO A 125 -6.12 -18.11 -28.76
CA PRO A 125 -5.12 -19.09 -29.17
C PRO A 125 -3.73 -18.74 -28.63
N TYR A 126 -3.05 -19.72 -28.01
CA TYR A 126 -1.70 -19.59 -27.50
C TYR A 126 -0.69 -20.23 -28.45
N PHE A 127 0.26 -19.43 -28.93
CA PHE A 127 1.32 -19.85 -29.82
C PHE A 127 2.67 -19.79 -29.11
N LYS A 128 3.49 -20.83 -29.29
CA LYS A 128 4.91 -20.86 -28.92
C LYS A 128 5.69 -21.26 -30.15
N ASN A 129 6.69 -20.46 -30.52
CA ASN A 129 7.52 -20.69 -31.71
C ASN A 129 6.68 -20.89 -33.01
N LYS A 130 5.63 -20.08 -33.21
CA LYS A 130 4.68 -20.15 -34.34
C LYS A 130 3.81 -21.43 -34.39
N ILE A 131 3.91 -22.32 -33.40
CA ILE A 131 3.06 -23.50 -33.29
C ILE A 131 1.97 -23.24 -32.25
N ARG A 132 0.72 -23.56 -32.59
CA ARG A 132 -0.40 -23.48 -31.64
C ARG A 132 -0.28 -24.63 -30.65
N ILE A 133 -0.06 -24.29 -29.39
CA ILE A 133 0.13 -25.27 -28.30
C ILE A 133 -1.05 -25.31 -27.32
N GLY A 134 -2.00 -24.38 -27.45
CA GLY A 134 -3.21 -24.38 -26.64
C GLY A 134 -4.01 -23.09 -26.74
N THR A 135 -4.69 -22.74 -25.65
CA THR A 135 -5.42 -21.49 -25.49
C THR A 135 -5.05 -20.80 -24.18
N TYR A 136 -5.37 -19.52 -24.05
CA TYR A 136 -5.16 -18.77 -22.82
C TYR A 136 -6.37 -17.89 -22.51
N ASP A 137 -6.55 -17.64 -21.23
CA ASP A 137 -7.54 -16.72 -20.68
C ASP A 137 -6.80 -15.63 -19.89
N VAL A 138 -7.26 -14.39 -19.95
CA VAL A 138 -6.72 -13.28 -19.15
C VAL A 138 -7.81 -12.76 -18.23
N TRP A 139 -7.49 -12.69 -16.95
CA TRP A 139 -8.37 -12.19 -15.90
C TRP A 139 -7.83 -10.88 -15.36
N ASN A 140 -8.72 -9.91 -15.17
CA ASN A 140 -8.47 -8.71 -14.40
C ASN A 140 -8.95 -8.92 -12.97
N ILE A 141 -8.05 -8.70 -12.01
CA ILE A 141 -8.33 -8.86 -10.59
C ILE A 141 -8.05 -7.52 -9.93
N VAL A 142 -9.04 -7.01 -9.21
CA VAL A 142 -8.93 -5.79 -8.42
C VAL A 142 -9.14 -6.14 -6.96
N ALA A 143 -8.16 -5.83 -6.13
CA ALA A 143 -8.23 -5.99 -4.69
C ALA A 143 -7.94 -4.67 -3.97
N MET A 144 -8.51 -4.53 -2.79
CA MET A 144 -8.28 -3.40 -1.90
C MET A 144 -7.78 -3.88 -0.55
N GLY A 145 -6.84 -3.14 0.01
CA GLY A 145 -6.39 -3.26 1.38
C GLY A 145 -6.62 -1.95 2.12
N GLU A 146 -7.04 -2.04 3.37
CA GLU A 146 -7.33 -0.90 4.24
C GLU A 146 -6.68 -1.12 5.61
N VAL A 147 -6.04 -0.06 6.12
CA VAL A 147 -5.54 0.02 7.49
C VAL A 147 -6.41 1.03 8.24
N PRO A 148 -7.36 0.58 9.09
CA PRO A 148 -8.35 1.45 9.74
C PRO A 148 -7.71 2.55 10.60
N ASN A 149 -6.64 2.20 11.32
CA ASN A 149 -5.97 3.09 12.28
C ASN A 149 -5.43 4.39 11.65
N SER A 150 -5.13 4.40 10.36
CA SER A 150 -4.67 5.60 9.64
C SER A 150 -5.53 5.95 8.44
N ASN A 151 -6.72 5.36 8.34
CA ASN A 151 -7.63 5.51 7.21
C ASN A 151 -6.92 5.41 5.84
N THR A 152 -5.95 4.50 5.76
CA THR A 152 -5.09 4.35 4.57
C THR A 152 -5.60 3.19 3.75
N THR A 153 -5.92 3.47 2.49
CA THR A 153 -6.39 2.46 1.54
C THR A 153 -5.38 2.32 0.40
N ALA A 154 -5.28 1.10 -0.13
CA ALA A 154 -4.53 0.80 -1.33
C ALA A 154 -5.37 -0.09 -2.23
N ARG A 155 -5.48 0.28 -3.51
CA ARG A 155 -6.12 -0.52 -4.55
C ARG A 155 -5.03 -1.09 -5.44
N VAL A 156 -5.04 -2.41 -5.62
CA VAL A 156 -4.10 -3.12 -6.50
C VAL A 156 -4.90 -3.82 -7.58
N GLU A 157 -4.54 -3.52 -8.82
CA GLU A 157 -5.11 -4.12 -10.02
C GLU A 157 -4.05 -4.96 -10.70
N THR A 158 -4.37 -6.19 -11.05
CA THR A 158 -3.44 -7.11 -11.71
C THR A 158 -4.11 -7.89 -12.82
N LEU A 159 -3.31 -8.26 -13.82
CA LEU A 159 -3.72 -9.12 -14.92
C LEU A 159 -3.09 -10.50 -14.75
N VAL A 160 -3.93 -11.53 -14.73
CA VAL A 160 -3.49 -12.93 -14.62
C VAL A 160 -3.79 -13.65 -15.92
N LYS A 161 -2.73 -14.16 -16.57
CA LYS A 161 -2.85 -14.99 -17.78
C LYS A 161 -2.77 -16.47 -17.41
N VAL A 162 -3.84 -17.21 -17.69
CA VAL A 162 -3.92 -18.66 -17.52
C VAL A 162 -3.73 -19.33 -18.87
N ILE A 163 -2.77 -20.24 -18.98
CA ILE A 163 -2.47 -20.96 -20.22
C ILE A 163 -2.95 -22.40 -20.10
N LYS A 164 -3.85 -22.80 -20.99
CA LYS A 164 -4.36 -24.17 -21.15
C LYS A 164 -3.59 -24.83 -22.29
N LEU A 165 -2.66 -25.71 -21.96
CA LEU A 165 -1.91 -26.48 -22.94
C LEU A 165 -2.76 -27.66 -23.43
N THR A 166 -2.87 -27.81 -24.75
CA THR A 166 -3.58 -28.96 -25.37
C THR A 166 -2.61 -30.09 -25.71
N THR A 167 -1.32 -29.78 -25.84
CA THR A 167 -0.25 -30.75 -26.07
C THR A 167 0.63 -30.81 -24.83
N GLN A 168 0.65 -31.97 -24.14
CA GLN A 168 1.74 -32.32 -23.24
C GLN A 168 2.91 -32.81 -24.11
N TYR A 169 4.07 -32.17 -23.98
CA TYR A 169 5.33 -32.71 -24.51
C TYR A 169 5.81 -33.83 -23.60
#